data_AF-A0A1Y0I2X0-F1
#
_entry.id   AF-A0A1Y0I2X0-F1
#
_cell.length_a   1.000
_cell.length_b   1.000
_cell.length_c   1.000
_cell.angle_alpha   90.00
_cell.angle_beta   90.00
_cell.angle_gamma   90.00
#
_symmetry.space_group_name_H-M   'P 1'
#
loop_
_entity.id
_entity.type
_entity.pdbx_description
1 polymer ?
#
loop_
_entity_poly.entity_id
_entity_poly.type
_entity_poly.pdbx_seq_one_letter_code
_entity_poly.pdbx_strand_id
1 'polypeptide(L)'
;MLNRVSVCFLGGVAALVSTVASAELSMISEQEMSHVSGQGGIYLTGDISFNESGGPMEQVTAANGVEYYGGDCSQDVQRRCGARLAYQTRQNGGWFVFDNIQGGFSFQGLTLRVRHIDSGFGGDGAAFDRDVLEIGLPEFINFDNVRMTFATANAARPTDLSYDGSAFQQTDIISFEMDGNVTMQGNLLVFPTGNP
;
A
#
# COMPACT_ATOMS: atom_id res chain seq x y z
N MET A 1 -58.68 10.31 49.72
CA MET A 1 -59.93 9.52 49.89
C MET A 1 -60.72 9.63 48.59
N LEU A 2 -61.09 8.48 48.04
CA LEU A 2 -61.81 8.18 46.80
C LEU A 2 -62.31 9.34 45.91
N ASN A 3 -62.02 9.24 44.61
CA ASN A 3 -63.08 9.45 43.62
C ASN A 3 -62.99 8.39 42.51
N ARG A 4 -64.03 7.56 42.39
CA ARG A 4 -64.20 6.53 41.35
C ARG A 4 -65.11 7.07 40.25
N VAL A 5 -64.52 7.11 39.05
CA VAL A 5 -65.04 6.85 37.70
C VAL A 5 -66.50 6.36 37.57
N SER A 6 -67.25 6.95 36.63
CA SER A 6 -68.20 6.27 35.70
C SER A 6 -68.66 7.28 34.62
N VAL A 7 -68.04 7.37 33.43
CA VAL A 7 -68.33 6.66 32.15
C VAL A 7 -69.82 6.57 31.78
N CYS A 8 -70.24 7.26 30.72
CA CYS A 8 -70.83 6.64 29.51
C CYS A 8 -71.24 7.66 28.41
N PHE A 9 -70.64 7.46 27.24
CA PHE A 9 -71.19 7.55 25.87
C PHE A 9 -71.95 8.81 25.40
N LEU A 10 -71.42 9.47 24.36
CA LEU A 10 -71.99 9.41 23.00
C LEU A 10 -71.10 10.13 21.96
N GLY A 11 -70.73 9.41 20.90
CA GLY A 11 -70.71 9.86 19.50
C GLY A 11 -69.74 10.97 19.05
N GLY A 12 -68.77 10.62 18.20
CA GLY A 12 -68.04 11.62 17.41
C GLY A 12 -66.89 11.05 16.57
N VAL A 13 -67.22 10.54 15.38
CA VAL A 13 -66.40 10.43 14.16
C VAL A 13 -64.90 10.77 14.32
N ALA A 14 -64.05 9.74 14.38
CA ALA A 14 -62.60 9.86 14.22
C ALA A 14 -62.14 9.07 12.99
N ALA A 15 -62.45 9.59 11.81
CA ALA A 15 -61.76 9.23 10.57
C ALA A 15 -60.54 10.16 10.44
N LEU A 16 -59.38 9.72 10.93
CA LEU A 16 -58.10 10.42 10.78
C LEU A 16 -57.15 9.55 9.95
N VAL A 17 -57.26 9.79 8.64
CA VAL A 17 -56.18 9.85 7.64
C VAL A 17 -54.91 9.08 7.99
N SER A 18 -54.81 7.85 7.49
CA SER A 18 -53.53 7.18 7.30
C SER A 18 -52.80 7.86 6.15
N THR A 19 -51.82 8.71 6.46
CA THR A 19 -50.88 9.24 5.46
C THR A 19 -50.09 8.06 4.87
N VAL A 20 -50.32 7.77 3.59
CA VAL A 20 -49.45 6.89 2.82
C VAL A 20 -48.09 7.56 2.69
N ALA A 21 -47.08 7.02 3.39
CA ALA A 21 -45.71 7.40 3.16
C ALA A 21 -45.28 6.83 1.81
N SER A 22 -45.37 7.63 0.76
CA SER A 22 -44.73 7.33 -0.52
C SER A 22 -43.22 7.46 -0.33
N ALA A 23 -42.57 6.35 -0.03
CA ALA A 23 -41.13 6.22 -0.20
C ALA A 23 -40.86 6.06 -1.70
N GLU A 24 -40.72 7.19 -2.39
CA GLU A 24 -40.25 7.22 -3.78
C GLU A 24 -38.76 6.82 -3.75
N LEU A 25 -38.45 5.56 -4.06
CA LEU A 25 -37.10 5.16 -4.44
C LEU A 25 -36.81 5.79 -5.79
N SER A 26 -36.10 6.92 -5.79
CA SER A 26 -35.65 7.57 -7.02
C SER A 26 -34.64 6.67 -7.73
N MET A 27 -34.96 6.27 -8.96
CA MET A 27 -34.06 5.50 -9.80
C MET A 27 -32.91 6.42 -10.24
N ILE A 28 -31.71 6.13 -9.75
CA ILE A 28 -30.50 6.84 -10.19
C ILE A 28 -30.15 6.38 -11.60
N SER A 29 -29.91 7.33 -12.51
CA SER A 29 -29.62 7.01 -13.91
C SER A 29 -28.23 6.37 -14.07
N GLU A 30 -28.00 5.59 -15.12
CA GLU A 30 -26.69 4.98 -15.39
C GLU A 30 -25.57 6.03 -15.56
N GLN A 31 -25.88 7.23 -16.05
CA GLN A 31 -24.95 8.35 -16.11
C GLN A 31 -24.56 8.88 -14.72
N GLU A 32 -25.50 8.93 -13.77
CA GLU A 32 -25.19 9.31 -12.38
C GLU A 32 -24.49 8.18 -11.62
N MET A 33 -24.85 6.91 -11.90
CA MET A 33 -24.11 5.77 -11.36
C MET A 33 -22.69 5.66 -11.94
N SER A 34 -22.42 6.08 -13.18
CA SER A 34 -21.05 6.05 -13.72
C SER A 34 -20.14 7.08 -13.04
N HIS A 35 -20.70 8.21 -12.61
CA HIS A 35 -19.99 9.18 -11.78
C HIS A 35 -19.70 8.63 -10.37
N VAL A 36 -20.61 7.85 -9.78
CA VAL A 36 -20.46 7.28 -8.42
C VAL A 36 -19.59 6.00 -8.41
N SER A 37 -19.65 5.19 -9.46
CA SER A 37 -18.99 3.87 -9.56
C SER A 37 -17.46 3.94 -9.72
N GLY A 38 -16.91 5.12 -10.04
CA GLY A 38 -15.45 5.34 -10.17
C GLY A 38 -14.79 6.12 -9.03
N GLN A 39 -15.56 6.70 -8.10
CA GLN A 39 -15.04 7.65 -7.09
C GLN A 39 -14.70 7.02 -5.74
N GLY A 40 -15.18 5.80 -5.49
CA GLY A 40 -14.96 5.10 -4.22
C GLY A 40 -13.51 4.66 -3.98
N GLY A 41 -12.67 4.75 -5.01
CA GLY A 41 -11.31 4.22 -4.97
C GLY A 41 -11.27 2.70 -4.91
N ILE A 42 -10.05 2.16 -4.88
CA ILE A 42 -9.76 0.74 -4.77
C ILE A 42 -9.29 0.48 -3.34
N TYR A 43 -9.94 -0.46 -2.66
CA TYR A 43 -9.47 -0.97 -1.37
C TYR A 43 -8.53 -2.15 -1.62
N LEU A 44 -7.30 -2.05 -1.14
CA LEU A 44 -6.27 -3.06 -1.30
C LEU A 44 -5.97 -3.71 0.05
N THR A 45 -5.90 -5.03 0.02
CA THR A 45 -5.36 -5.88 1.08
C THR A 45 -4.38 -6.81 0.41
N GLY A 46 -3.23 -7.00 1.03
CA GLY A 46 -2.21 -7.86 0.46
C GLY A 46 -1.19 -8.26 1.50
N ASP A 47 -0.59 -9.41 1.26
CA ASP A 47 0.62 -9.89 1.89
C ASP A 47 1.75 -9.88 0.86
N ILE A 48 2.92 -9.41 1.28
CA ILE A 48 4.15 -9.47 0.52
C ILE A 48 5.18 -10.16 1.41
N SER A 49 5.51 -11.40 1.09
CA SER A 49 6.56 -12.14 1.76
C SER A 49 7.84 -12.11 0.92
N PHE A 50 8.92 -11.61 1.51
CA PHE A 50 10.25 -11.68 0.94
C PHE A 50 11.00 -12.82 1.59
N ASN A 51 11.14 -13.87 0.80
CA ASN A 51 12.18 -14.87 0.97
C ASN A 51 12.33 -15.43 2.39
N GLU A 52 11.28 -16.11 2.87
CA GLU A 52 11.23 -16.78 4.17
C GLU A 52 12.22 -17.96 4.28
N SER A 53 12.64 -18.52 3.13
CA SER A 53 13.48 -19.74 3.05
C SER A 53 14.85 -19.56 2.37
N GLY A 54 15.18 -18.37 1.86
CA GLY A 54 16.38 -18.15 1.05
C GLY A 54 16.18 -18.30 -0.48
N GLY A 55 16.89 -17.60 -1.35
CA GLY A 55 18.17 -16.91 -1.12
C GLY A 55 18.65 -16.01 -2.29
N PRO A 56 19.97 -15.80 -2.45
CA PRO A 56 20.54 -14.76 -3.30
C PRO A 56 20.89 -15.16 -4.76
N MET A 57 20.69 -14.20 -5.66
CA MET A 57 21.52 -13.72 -6.80
C MET A 57 22.23 -14.71 -7.77
N GLU A 58 21.68 -15.89 -8.06
CA GLU A 58 22.07 -16.63 -9.27
C GLU A 58 20.87 -16.93 -10.17
N GLN A 59 21.12 -16.88 -11.48
CA GLN A 59 20.21 -17.40 -12.50
C GLN A 59 20.21 -18.91 -12.36
N VAL A 60 19.15 -19.46 -11.76
CA VAL A 60 18.91 -20.89 -11.68
C VAL A 60 17.98 -21.28 -12.83
N THR A 61 18.49 -22.06 -13.78
CA THR A 61 17.66 -22.63 -14.84
C THR A 61 16.98 -23.89 -14.28
N ALA A 62 15.66 -23.82 -14.11
CA ALA A 62 14.87 -24.98 -13.73
C ALA A 62 14.95 -26.07 -14.82
N ALA A 63 14.64 -27.31 -14.45
CA ALA A 63 14.66 -28.47 -15.36
C ALA A 63 13.75 -28.31 -16.60
N ASN A 64 12.81 -27.36 -16.57
CA ASN A 64 11.94 -26.99 -17.68
C ASN A 64 12.45 -25.80 -18.51
N GLY A 65 13.69 -25.35 -18.30
CA GLY A 65 14.32 -24.24 -19.03
C GLY A 65 13.87 -22.85 -18.58
N VAL A 66 13.05 -22.74 -17.53
CA VAL A 66 12.64 -21.43 -16.99
C VAL A 66 13.73 -20.91 -16.06
N GLU A 67 14.14 -19.67 -16.29
CA GLU A 67 15.12 -18.96 -15.48
C GLU A 67 14.44 -18.38 -14.24
N TYR A 68 14.88 -18.79 -13.06
CA TYR A 68 14.45 -18.23 -11.79
C TYR A 68 15.64 -17.66 -11.03
N TYR A 69 15.40 -16.58 -10.29
CA TYR A 69 16.39 -15.98 -9.40
C TYR A 69 16.16 -16.52 -7.99
N GLY A 70 17.05 -17.36 -7.47
CA GLY A 70 16.92 -17.92 -6.12
C GLY A 70 17.97 -18.99 -5.81
N GLY A 71 19.00 -18.61 -5.04
CA GLY A 71 20.00 -19.54 -4.52
C GLY A 71 19.58 -20.15 -3.16
N ASP A 72 20.13 -21.31 -2.82
CA ASP A 72 19.97 -21.95 -1.51
C ASP A 72 20.79 -21.23 -0.43
N CYS A 73 20.13 -20.79 0.64
CA CYS A 73 20.74 -20.13 1.79
C CYS A 73 21.68 -20.98 2.63
N SER A 74 21.70 -22.29 2.41
CA SER A 74 22.61 -23.21 3.09
C SER A 74 24.07 -23.05 2.64
N GLN A 75 24.32 -22.39 1.50
CA GLN A 75 25.65 -22.30 0.85
C GLN A 75 26.36 -20.95 1.03
N ASP A 76 25.70 -19.93 1.59
CA ASP A 76 26.31 -18.60 1.77
C ASP A 76 27.05 -18.47 3.12
N VAL A 77 28.38 -18.34 3.04
CA VAL A 77 29.27 -18.15 4.19
C VAL A 77 28.97 -16.83 4.94
N GLN A 78 28.37 -15.84 4.25
CA GLN A 78 27.96 -14.54 4.83
C GLN A 78 26.46 -14.45 5.16
N ARG A 79 25.67 -15.52 4.94
CA ARG A 79 24.23 -15.60 5.27
C ARG A 79 23.35 -14.49 4.65
N ARG A 80 23.70 -13.96 3.47
CA ARG A 80 22.94 -12.92 2.76
C ARG A 80 21.86 -13.60 1.92
N CYS A 81 20.69 -13.72 2.52
CA CYS A 81 19.64 -14.64 2.11
C CYS A 81 18.37 -13.95 1.65
N GLY A 82 18.33 -12.62 1.67
CA GLY A 82 17.18 -11.82 1.27
C GLY A 82 17.28 -11.28 -0.15
N ALA A 83 16.19 -10.65 -0.59
CA ALA A 83 16.18 -9.88 -1.82
C ALA A 83 17.13 -8.69 -1.73
N ARG A 84 17.58 -8.22 -2.89
CA ARG A 84 18.53 -7.11 -3.03
C ARG A 84 18.03 -6.10 -4.04
N LEU A 85 18.06 -4.83 -3.67
CA LEU A 85 17.82 -3.70 -4.56
C LEU A 85 19.07 -2.83 -4.59
N ALA A 86 19.66 -2.68 -5.78
CA ALA A 86 20.85 -1.86 -5.99
C ALA A 86 20.54 -0.73 -6.98
N TYR A 87 20.99 0.48 -6.68
CA TYR A 87 20.87 1.64 -7.57
C TYR A 87 22.17 2.44 -7.60
N GLN A 88 22.44 3.05 -8.75
CA GLN A 88 23.65 3.81 -8.99
C GLN A 88 23.28 5.28 -9.24
N THR A 89 23.96 6.20 -8.56
CA THR A 89 23.72 7.65 -8.70
C THR A 89 24.63 8.32 -9.71
N ARG A 90 25.72 7.65 -10.12
CA ARG A 90 26.69 8.14 -11.11
C ARG A 90 27.24 6.98 -11.93
N GLN A 91 27.36 7.17 -13.25
CA GLN A 91 28.02 6.21 -14.13
C GLN A 91 29.43 5.87 -13.63
N ASN A 92 29.74 4.57 -13.56
CA ASN A 92 31.01 4.02 -13.06
C ASN A 92 31.33 4.38 -11.59
N GLY A 93 30.33 4.84 -10.83
CA GLY A 93 30.44 5.10 -9.39
C GLY A 93 30.04 3.88 -8.55
N GLY A 94 30.07 4.06 -7.22
CA GLY A 94 29.55 3.08 -6.29
C GLY A 94 28.03 2.92 -6.37
N TRP A 95 27.55 1.82 -5.82
CA TRP A 95 26.15 1.44 -5.73
C TRP A 95 25.65 1.66 -4.31
N PHE A 96 24.43 2.16 -4.18
CA PHE A 96 23.66 2.07 -2.95
C PHE A 96 22.79 0.82 -3.00
N VAL A 97 22.70 0.12 -1.88
CA VAL A 97 22.14 -1.21 -1.84
C VAL A 97 21.24 -1.34 -0.62
N PHE A 98 20.01 -1.81 -0.84
CA PHE A 98 19.21 -2.47 0.18
C PHE A 98 19.41 -3.96 -0.01
N ASP A 99 20.16 -4.57 0.91
CA ASP A 99 20.60 -5.95 0.85
C ASP A 99 19.88 -6.78 1.92
N ASN A 100 19.82 -8.08 1.71
CA ASN A 100 19.25 -9.03 2.66
C ASN A 100 17.82 -8.66 3.12
N ILE A 101 16.96 -8.23 2.20
CA ILE A 101 15.55 -7.95 2.47
C ILE A 101 14.81 -9.28 2.67
N GLN A 102 14.30 -9.51 3.87
CA GLN A 102 13.62 -10.73 4.30
C GLN A 102 12.38 -10.39 5.14
N GLY A 103 11.49 -11.36 5.29
CA GLY A 103 10.31 -11.28 6.16
C GLY A 103 9.03 -10.89 5.40
N GLY A 104 7.94 -10.75 6.15
CA GLY A 104 6.61 -10.48 5.62
C GLY A 104 6.11 -9.08 5.93
N PHE A 105 5.42 -8.47 4.97
CA PHE A 105 4.64 -7.26 5.18
C PHE A 105 3.20 -7.58 4.82
N SER A 106 2.26 -7.36 5.72
CA SER A 106 0.84 -7.46 5.41
C SER A 106 0.12 -6.18 5.77
N PHE A 107 -0.79 -5.80 4.89
CA PHE A 107 -1.57 -4.57 5.04
C PHE A 107 -3.01 -4.81 4.66
N GLN A 108 -3.90 -4.18 5.42
CA GLN A 108 -5.32 -4.19 5.17
C GLN A 108 -5.83 -2.77 5.18
N GLY A 109 -6.48 -2.37 4.09
CA GLY A 109 -7.12 -1.07 3.99
C GLY A 109 -6.25 0.07 3.51
N LEU A 110 -5.31 -0.27 2.63
CA LEU A 110 -4.75 0.74 1.74
C LEU A 110 -5.85 1.14 0.73
N THR A 111 -6.04 2.44 0.50
CA THR A 111 -7.03 2.92 -0.48
C THR A 111 -6.34 3.66 -1.61
N LEU A 112 -6.70 3.40 -2.86
CA LEU A 112 -6.24 4.16 -4.02
C LEU A 112 -7.40 4.95 -4.60
N ARG A 113 -7.26 6.27 -4.72
CA ARG A 113 -8.30 7.10 -5.38
C ARG A 113 -7.67 8.26 -6.13
N VAL A 114 -8.37 8.74 -7.14
CA VAL A 114 -8.01 10.01 -7.78
C VAL A 114 -8.58 11.13 -6.91
N ARG A 115 -7.77 12.15 -6.64
CA ARG A 115 -8.17 13.35 -5.92
C ARG A 115 -7.81 14.57 -6.75
N HIS A 116 -8.81 15.42 -6.97
CA HIS A 116 -8.58 16.75 -7.51
C HIS A 116 -8.02 17.68 -6.43
N ILE A 117 -6.97 18.44 -6.76
CA ILE A 117 -6.40 19.46 -5.87
C ILE A 117 -6.54 20.82 -6.55
N ASP A 118 -7.43 21.64 -5.99
CA ASP A 118 -7.74 23.02 -6.41
C ASP A 118 -7.42 24.05 -5.30
N SER A 119 -6.93 23.59 -4.13
CA SER A 119 -6.76 24.38 -2.93
C SER A 119 -5.83 23.69 -1.91
N GLY A 120 -5.37 24.41 -0.89
CA GLY A 120 -4.46 23.90 0.14
C GLY A 120 -2.98 24.09 -0.20
N PHE A 121 -2.10 23.35 0.51
CA PHE A 121 -0.63 23.42 0.34
C PHE A 121 -0.05 24.83 0.43
N GLY A 122 -0.55 25.65 1.37
CA GLY A 122 -0.10 27.04 1.52
C GLY A 122 -0.53 27.98 0.38
N GLY A 123 -1.45 27.54 -0.50
CA GLY A 123 -1.92 28.30 -1.66
C GLY A 123 -1.55 27.64 -2.99
N ASP A 124 -0.55 26.76 -3.00
CA ASP A 124 -0.03 26.12 -4.21
C ASP A 124 -1.06 25.19 -4.87
N GLY A 125 -2.01 24.65 -4.10
CA GLY A 125 -3.06 23.78 -4.65
C GLY A 125 -3.93 24.48 -5.69
N ALA A 126 -4.18 25.79 -5.53
CA ALA A 126 -4.96 26.57 -6.50
C ALA A 126 -4.19 26.85 -7.80
N ALA A 127 -2.86 26.89 -7.75
CA ALA A 127 -2.03 26.99 -8.94
C ALA A 127 -1.84 25.64 -9.64
N PHE A 128 -1.91 24.54 -8.88
CA PHE A 128 -1.79 23.19 -9.41
C PHE A 128 -3.05 22.74 -10.17
N ASP A 129 -4.25 22.91 -9.59
CA ASP A 129 -5.58 22.69 -10.19
C ASP A 129 -5.72 21.42 -11.04
N ARG A 130 -5.28 20.28 -10.50
CA ARG A 130 -5.14 19.01 -11.24
C ARG A 130 -5.39 17.79 -10.37
N ASP A 131 -5.57 16.67 -11.04
CA ASP A 131 -5.75 15.36 -10.41
C ASP A 131 -4.42 14.77 -9.95
N VAL A 132 -4.44 14.20 -8.75
CA VAL A 132 -3.37 13.37 -8.17
C VAL A 132 -3.88 11.98 -7.85
N LEU A 133 -2.96 11.02 -7.78
CA LEU A 133 -3.25 9.72 -7.18
C LEU A 133 -3.04 9.83 -5.67
N GLU A 134 -4.11 9.67 -4.92
CA GLU A 134 -4.09 9.57 -3.46
C GLU A 134 -4.04 8.10 -3.04
N ILE A 135 -3.01 7.77 -2.25
CA ILE A 135 -2.81 6.49 -1.60
C ILE A 135 -3.10 6.70 -0.11
N GLY A 136 -4.30 6.34 0.32
CA GLY A 136 -4.68 6.32 1.73
C GLY A 136 -3.97 5.19 2.45
N LEU A 137 -3.25 5.54 3.51
CA LEU A 137 -2.45 4.59 4.27
C LEU A 137 -3.37 3.75 5.19
N PRO A 138 -3.14 2.43 5.30
CA PRO A 138 -3.88 1.58 6.22
C PRO A 138 -3.60 2.00 7.68
N GLU A 139 -4.54 1.72 8.59
CA GLU A 139 -4.36 2.01 10.01
C GLU A 139 -3.20 1.19 10.59
N PHE A 140 -3.05 -0.06 10.15
CA PHE A 140 -1.98 -0.95 10.59
C PHE A 140 -1.30 -1.63 9.39
N ILE A 141 0.03 -1.67 9.44
CA ILE A 141 0.82 -2.66 8.71
C ILE A 141 1.41 -3.61 9.74
N ASN A 142 1.27 -4.91 9.47
CA ASN A 142 1.95 -5.94 10.23
C ASN A 142 3.26 -6.31 9.53
N PHE A 143 4.36 -6.20 10.26
CA PHE A 143 5.67 -6.67 9.86
C PHE A 143 5.92 -7.99 10.56
N ASP A 144 6.25 -9.03 9.79
CA ASP A 144 6.58 -10.35 10.30
C ASP A 144 8.07 -10.60 10.08
N ASN A 145 8.87 -10.40 11.13
CA ASN A 145 10.31 -10.62 11.16
C ASN A 145 11.05 -10.02 9.93
N VAL A 146 10.72 -8.78 9.60
CA VAL A 146 11.32 -8.08 8.47
C VAL A 146 12.76 -7.70 8.80
N ARG A 147 13.70 -8.05 7.92
CA ARG A 147 15.11 -7.71 8.06
C ARG A 147 15.60 -7.09 6.76
N MET A 148 16.42 -6.05 6.84
CA MET A 148 17.10 -5.48 5.67
C MET A 148 18.36 -4.72 6.09
N THR A 149 19.31 -4.59 5.19
CA THR A 149 20.56 -3.84 5.41
C THR A 149 20.75 -2.80 4.33
N PHE A 150 20.93 -1.55 4.72
CA PHE A 150 21.37 -0.50 3.82
C PHE A 150 22.90 -0.45 3.79
N ALA A 151 23.46 -0.45 2.58
CA ALA A 151 24.88 -0.60 2.34
C ALA A 151 25.33 0.16 1.08
N THR A 152 26.64 0.30 0.91
CA THR A 152 27.26 0.71 -0.36
C THR A 152 28.13 -0.40 -0.92
N ALA A 153 28.11 -0.60 -2.24
CA ALA A 153 28.90 -1.63 -2.92
C ALA A 153 29.63 -1.10 -4.16
N ASN A 154 30.69 -1.78 -4.59
CA ASN A 154 31.42 -1.45 -5.82
C ASN A 154 30.81 -2.08 -7.10
N ALA A 155 29.84 -2.99 -6.96
CA ALA A 155 29.05 -3.55 -8.05
C ALA A 155 27.59 -3.79 -7.64
N ALA A 156 26.71 -3.96 -8.62
CA ALA A 156 25.27 -4.14 -8.39
C ALA A 156 24.96 -5.46 -7.69
N ARG A 157 25.55 -6.56 -8.18
CA ARG A 157 25.35 -7.92 -7.66
C ARG A 157 26.65 -8.48 -7.06
N PRO A 158 26.58 -9.35 -6.04
CA PRO A 158 27.76 -10.01 -5.47
C PRO A 158 28.60 -10.82 -6.46
N THR A 159 27.99 -11.28 -7.56
CA THR A 159 28.62 -12.07 -8.63
C THR A 159 29.24 -11.22 -9.74
N ASP A 160 28.94 -9.91 -9.77
CA ASP A 160 29.49 -9.01 -10.78
C ASP A 160 30.90 -8.54 -10.41
N LEU A 161 31.74 -8.34 -11.43
CA LEU A 161 32.94 -7.53 -11.29
C LEU A 161 32.55 -6.04 -11.24
N SER A 162 33.29 -5.25 -10.47
CA SER A 162 33.18 -3.80 -10.51
C SER A 162 33.64 -3.25 -11.86
N TYR A 163 33.37 -1.95 -12.09
CA TYR A 163 33.81 -1.27 -13.30
C TYR A 163 35.33 -1.32 -13.54
N ASP A 164 36.13 -1.36 -12.48
CA ASP A 164 37.60 -1.45 -12.55
C ASP A 164 38.13 -2.90 -12.59
N GLY A 165 37.24 -3.90 -12.70
CA GLY A 165 37.59 -5.31 -12.74
C GLY A 165 37.97 -5.92 -11.38
N SER A 166 37.80 -5.17 -10.29
CA SER A 166 37.97 -5.71 -8.94
C SER A 166 36.80 -6.61 -8.52
N ALA A 167 37.07 -7.49 -7.55
CA ALA A 167 36.05 -8.37 -6.97
C ALA A 167 35.01 -7.54 -6.20
N PHE A 168 33.81 -8.10 -6.06
CA PHE A 168 32.74 -7.47 -5.29
C PHE A 168 33.16 -7.14 -3.86
N GLN A 169 32.84 -5.93 -3.43
CA GLN A 169 33.01 -5.43 -2.08
C GLN A 169 31.81 -4.59 -1.69
N GLN A 170 31.33 -4.82 -0.47
CA GLN A 170 30.23 -4.06 0.14
C GLN A 170 30.60 -3.61 1.54
N THR A 171 30.15 -2.42 1.91
CA THR A 171 30.22 -1.87 3.26
C THR A 171 28.79 -1.65 3.76
N ASP A 172 28.43 -2.38 4.80
CA ASP A 172 27.11 -2.27 5.44
C ASP A 172 27.10 -1.01 6.32
N ILE A 173 26.06 -0.19 6.17
CA ILE A 173 25.95 1.10 6.86
C ILE A 173 25.02 0.97 8.06
N ILE A 174 23.83 0.41 7.83
CA ILE A 174 22.81 0.23 8.87
C ILE A 174 21.92 -0.97 8.54
N SER A 175 21.57 -1.76 9.56
CA SER A 175 20.63 -2.87 9.44
C SER A 175 19.38 -2.59 10.26
N PHE A 176 18.24 -2.98 9.71
CA PHE A 176 16.92 -2.80 10.28
C PHE A 176 16.30 -4.18 10.53
N GLU A 177 15.69 -4.33 11.70
CA GLU A 177 14.84 -5.46 12.06
C GLU A 177 13.50 -4.89 12.55
N MET A 178 12.41 -5.35 11.96
CA MET A 178 11.06 -4.87 12.23
C MET A 178 10.15 -6.07 12.44
N ASP A 179 9.51 -6.12 13.60
CA ASP A 179 8.57 -7.17 13.97
C ASP A 179 7.41 -6.55 14.76
N GLY A 180 6.18 -6.85 14.33
CA GLY A 180 4.95 -6.35 14.93
C GLY A 180 4.19 -5.33 14.08
N ASN A 181 3.22 -4.67 14.73
CA ASN A 181 2.31 -3.75 14.06
C ASN A 181 2.81 -2.31 14.10
N VAL A 182 2.86 -1.67 12.94
CA VAL A 182 3.09 -0.23 12.81
C VAL A 182 1.77 0.45 12.50
N THR A 183 1.40 1.41 13.33
CA THR A 183 0.27 2.28 13.05
C THR A 183 0.69 3.35 12.06
N MET A 184 -0.03 3.46 10.94
CA MET A 184 0.19 4.51 9.95
C MET A 184 -1.00 5.46 9.91
N GLN A 185 -0.71 6.71 9.54
CA GLN A 185 -1.72 7.76 9.47
C GLN A 185 -1.47 8.67 8.27
N GLY A 186 -2.57 9.13 7.67
CA GLY A 186 -2.55 10.07 6.56
C GLY A 186 -2.56 9.41 5.19
N ASN A 187 -2.23 10.21 4.18
CA ASN A 187 -2.29 9.81 2.78
C ASN A 187 -0.99 10.20 2.08
N LEU A 188 -0.52 9.36 1.16
CA LEU A 188 0.54 9.69 0.23
C LEU A 188 -0.08 10.22 -1.07
N LEU A 189 0.37 11.38 -1.53
CA LEU A 189 -0.08 12.00 -2.78
C LEU A 189 1.01 11.87 -3.84
N VAL A 190 0.67 11.21 -4.95
CA VAL A 190 1.56 11.05 -6.10
C VAL A 190 1.17 12.06 -7.17
N PHE A 191 2.06 13.02 -7.41
CA PHE A 191 1.89 14.09 -8.39
C PHE A 191 2.46 13.62 -9.74
N PRO A 192 1.63 13.47 -10.78
CA PRO A 192 2.11 13.02 -12.08
C PRO A 192 2.97 14.11 -12.73
N THR A 193 4.23 13.79 -13.03
CA THR A 193 5.14 14.65 -13.80
C THR A 193 5.12 14.23 -15.27
N GLY A 194 4.12 14.71 -16.00
CA GLY A 194 3.97 14.48 -17.44
C GLY A 194 2.96 15.45 -18.04
N ASN A 195 3.25 15.95 -19.24
CA ASN A 195 2.26 16.64 -20.06
C ASN A 195 1.43 15.54 -20.74
N PRO A 196 0.10 15.52 -20.59
CA PRO A 196 -0.76 14.58 -21.32
C PRO A 196 -0.64 14.76 -22.84
#